data_AF-A0A969AM44-F1
#
_entry.id   AF-A0A969AM44-F1
#
_cell.length_a   1.000
_cell.length_b   1.000
_cell.length_c   1.000
_cell.angle_alpha   90.00
_cell.angle_beta   90.00
_cell.angle_gamma   90.00
#
_symmetry.space_group_name_H-M   'P 1'
#
loop_
_entity.id
_entity.type
_entity.pdbx_description
1 polymer ?
#
loop_
_entity_poly.entity_id
_entity_poly.type
_entity_poly.pdbx_seq_one_letter_code
_entity_poly.pdbx_strand_id
1 'polypeptide(L)'
;MELFEEETESEPLDGGVLTLDPVTCDGMPDELAPKVEKICAPHLREGRITGVLGGEHSVSLGAIRAAARLHPGIGILQIDAHPDLRDGYEGTRFGHGCVMRRALDLPEVGRLVQVGLRRELGAVFEELFGPTGAASPAWSA
;
A
#
# COMPACT_ATOMS: atom_id res chain seq x y z
N MET A 1 -15.95 23.60 1.18
CA MET A 1 -14.65 22.95 1.40
C MET A 1 -13.88 23.90 2.27
N GLU A 2 -13.53 23.49 3.48
CA GLU A 2 -12.65 24.28 4.35
C GLU A 2 -11.21 23.91 4.01
N LEU A 3 -10.35 24.92 3.88
CA LEU A 3 -8.94 24.76 3.45
C LEU A 3 -7.97 24.83 4.63
N PHE A 4 -8.40 25.47 5.72
CA PHE A 4 -7.61 25.67 6.91
C PHE A 4 -7.77 24.47 7.84
N GLU A 5 -6.64 23.90 8.26
CA GLU A 5 -6.62 22.85 9.26
C GLU A 5 -6.35 23.47 10.64
N GLU A 6 -7.33 23.38 11.54
CA GLU A 6 -7.25 24.01 12.87
C GLU A 6 -6.17 23.38 13.75
N GLU A 7 -5.91 22.06 13.62
CA GLU A 7 -4.91 21.36 14.44
C GLU A 7 -3.48 21.78 14.08
N THR A 8 -3.21 22.08 12.81
CA THR A 8 -1.89 22.49 12.34
C THR A 8 -1.76 23.98 12.09
N GLU A 9 -2.84 24.75 12.30
CA GLU A 9 -2.96 26.19 12.01
C GLU A 9 -2.42 26.57 10.63
N SER A 10 -2.70 25.74 9.61
CA SER A 10 -2.11 25.88 8.28
C SER A 10 -3.06 25.47 7.17
N GLU A 11 -2.82 25.93 5.95
CA GLU A 11 -3.43 25.33 4.76
C GLU A 11 -2.46 24.30 4.13
N PRO A 12 -2.94 23.16 3.60
CA PRO A 12 -2.09 22.19 2.93
C PRO A 12 -1.25 22.78 1.77
N LEU A 13 -1.72 23.87 1.16
CA LEU A 13 -1.03 24.58 0.09
C LEU A 13 0.18 25.39 0.56
N ASP A 14 0.26 25.76 1.85
CA ASP A 14 1.37 26.55 2.42
C ASP A 14 2.69 25.77 2.37
N GLY A 15 2.64 24.44 2.42
CA GLY A 15 3.80 23.56 2.25
C GLY A 15 4.28 23.40 0.79
N GLY A 16 3.51 23.93 -0.17
CA GLY A 16 3.73 23.75 -1.60
C GLY A 16 3.33 22.36 -2.11
N VAL A 17 2.86 22.29 -3.36
CA VAL A 17 2.52 21.04 -4.04
C VAL A 17 3.49 20.81 -5.19
N LEU A 18 4.22 19.70 -5.15
CA LEU A 18 5.10 19.27 -6.22
C LEU A 18 4.47 18.10 -6.97
N THR A 19 4.18 18.30 -8.25
CA THR A 19 3.80 17.23 -9.17
C THR A 19 5.00 16.86 -10.02
N LEU A 20 5.36 15.58 -10.02
CA LEU A 20 6.45 15.05 -10.83
C LEU A 20 5.93 14.58 -12.19
N ASP A 21 6.85 14.39 -13.14
CA ASP A 21 6.53 13.74 -14.41
C ASP A 21 5.95 12.34 -14.20
N PRO A 22 5.01 11.90 -15.06
CA PRO A 22 4.40 10.59 -14.94
C PRO A 22 5.42 9.47 -15.10
N VAL A 23 5.26 8.41 -14.32
CA VAL A 23 6.09 7.20 -14.41
C VAL A 23 5.44 6.24 -15.40
N THR A 24 6.12 5.96 -16.51
CA THR A 24 5.65 4.98 -17.49
C THR A 24 6.29 3.61 -17.29
N CYS A 25 5.49 2.56 -17.48
CA CYS A 25 5.95 1.19 -17.44
C CYS A 25 5.09 0.34 -18.37
N ASP A 26 5.66 -0.03 -19.50
CA ASP A 26 5.04 -0.95 -20.48
C ASP A 26 5.34 -2.43 -20.15
N GLY A 27 6.17 -2.66 -19.15
CA GLY A 27 6.60 -3.97 -18.67
C GLY A 27 5.71 -4.54 -17.58
N MET A 28 6.18 -5.61 -16.94
CA MET A 28 5.44 -6.31 -15.91
C MET A 28 5.41 -5.50 -14.58
N PRO A 29 4.43 -5.76 -13.69
CA PRO A 29 4.30 -5.01 -12.42
C PRO A 29 5.55 -5.00 -11.52
N ASP A 30 6.40 -6.02 -11.62
CA ASP A 30 7.67 -6.12 -10.90
C ASP A 30 8.72 -5.11 -11.37
N GLU A 31 8.63 -4.62 -12.61
CA GLU A 31 9.48 -3.54 -13.12
C GLU A 31 9.07 -2.15 -12.63
N LEU A 32 7.80 -1.97 -12.26
CA LEU A 32 7.25 -0.69 -11.82
C LEU A 32 7.69 -0.34 -10.39
N ALA A 33 7.66 -1.30 -9.47
CA ALA A 33 7.96 -1.05 -8.06
C ALA A 33 9.36 -0.43 -7.83
N PRO A 34 10.46 -0.92 -8.45
CA PRO A 34 11.77 -0.28 -8.33
C PRO A 34 11.83 1.16 -8.88
N LYS A 35 11.09 1.46 -9.96
CA LYS A 35 11.02 2.81 -10.53
C LYS A 35 10.34 3.79 -9.57
N VAL A 36 9.18 3.39 -9.05
CA VAL A 36 8.41 4.19 -8.07
C VAL A 36 9.22 4.37 -6.80
N GLU A 37 9.87 3.31 -6.30
CA GLU A 37 10.73 3.39 -5.11
C GLU A 37 11.84 4.44 -5.29
N LYS A 38 12.54 4.42 -6.44
CA LYS A 38 13.62 5.35 -6.74
C LYS A 38 13.15 6.81 -6.75
N ILE A 39 11.91 7.05 -7.18
CA ILE A 39 11.31 8.38 -7.24
C ILE A 39 10.82 8.83 -5.87
N CYS A 40 10.13 7.98 -5.11
CA CYS A 40 9.59 8.35 -3.79
C CYS A 40 10.69 8.53 -2.74
N ALA A 41 11.75 7.72 -2.77
CA ALA A 41 12.78 7.70 -1.73
C ALA A 41 13.45 9.05 -1.42
N PRO A 42 13.90 9.88 -2.39
CA PRO A 42 14.46 11.19 -2.08
C PRO A 42 13.46 12.13 -1.39
N HIS A 43 12.20 12.15 -1.83
CA HIS A 43 11.18 13.03 -1.25
C HIS A 43 10.81 12.62 0.17
N LEU A 44 10.68 11.32 0.43
CA LEU A 44 10.47 10.80 1.78
C LEU A 44 11.67 11.10 2.71
N ARG A 45 12.92 11.03 2.20
CA ARG A 45 14.12 11.41 2.98
C ARG A 45 14.15 12.89 3.37
N GLU A 46 13.55 13.75 2.56
CA GLU A 46 13.39 15.18 2.86
C GLU A 46 12.25 15.46 3.85
N GLY A 47 11.58 14.42 4.37
CA GLY A 47 10.46 14.57 5.30
C GLY A 47 9.15 14.99 4.62
N ARG A 48 9.07 14.89 3.28
CA ARG A 48 7.85 15.26 2.54
C ARG A 48 6.81 14.15 2.60
N ILE A 49 5.55 14.53 2.70
CA ILE A 49 4.42 13.64 2.47
C ILE A 49 4.38 13.33 0.97
N THR A 50 4.56 12.06 0.60
CA THR A 50 4.60 11.62 -0.80
C THR A 50 3.33 10.85 -1.14
N GLY A 51 2.58 11.33 -2.13
CA GLY A 51 1.44 10.63 -2.71
C GLY A 51 1.81 9.99 -4.06
N VAL A 52 1.26 8.81 -4.33
CA VAL A 52 1.37 8.17 -5.65
C VAL A 52 -0.03 8.06 -6.25
N LEU A 53 -0.23 8.69 -7.40
CA LEU A 53 -1.44 8.57 -8.20
C LEU A 53 -1.24 7.45 -9.21
N GLY A 54 -1.76 6.28 -8.86
CA GLY A 54 -1.63 5.05 -9.65
C GLY A 54 -2.73 4.85 -10.70
N GLY A 55 -2.64 3.70 -11.37
CA GLY A 55 -3.75 3.08 -12.08
C GLY A 55 -4.19 1.78 -11.40
N GLU A 56 -3.26 0.83 -11.27
CA GLU A 56 -3.45 -0.45 -10.58
C GLU A 56 -2.73 -0.49 -9.22
N HIS A 57 -3.24 -1.28 -8.27
CA HIS A 57 -2.76 -1.33 -6.88
C HIS A 57 -1.30 -1.79 -6.71
N SER A 58 -0.73 -2.50 -7.68
CA SER A 58 0.67 -2.98 -7.67
C SER A 58 1.70 -1.84 -7.56
N VAL A 59 1.36 -0.63 -8.03
CA VAL A 59 2.22 0.57 -7.95
C VAL A 59 2.61 0.91 -6.51
N SER A 60 1.74 0.59 -5.54
CA SER A 60 1.92 0.92 -4.13
C SER A 60 3.16 0.27 -3.53
N LEU A 61 3.60 -0.89 -4.06
CA LEU A 61 4.77 -1.61 -3.52
C LEU A 61 6.05 -0.77 -3.56
N GLY A 62 6.25 0.05 -4.60
CA GLY A 62 7.44 0.89 -4.70
C GLY A 62 7.48 1.98 -3.62
N ALA A 63 6.33 2.63 -3.39
CA ALA A 63 6.20 3.63 -2.33
C ALA A 63 6.34 3.01 -0.93
N ILE A 64 5.73 1.84 -0.72
CA ILE A 64 5.85 1.07 0.53
C ILE A 64 7.32 0.72 0.80
N ARG A 65 8.05 0.18 -0.19
CA ARG A 65 9.48 -0.14 -0.07
C ARG A 65 10.31 1.09 0.31
N ALA A 66 10.04 2.23 -0.33
CA ALA A 66 10.75 3.47 -0.04
C ALA A 66 10.51 3.94 1.40
N ALA A 67 9.25 3.89 1.87
CA ALA A 67 8.88 4.29 3.22
C ALA A 67 9.42 3.31 4.29
N ALA A 68 9.29 2.01 4.07
CA ALA A 68 9.70 0.98 5.01
C ALA A 68 11.22 1.01 5.28
N ARG A 69 12.03 1.31 4.26
CA ARG A 69 13.49 1.50 4.41
C ARG A 69 13.86 2.70 5.29
N LEU A 70 12.99 3.71 5.37
CA LEU A 70 13.22 4.92 6.19
C LEU A 70 12.61 4.79 7.58
N HIS A 71 11.56 3.98 7.72
CA HIS A 71 10.81 3.81 8.95
C HIS A 71 10.67 2.31 9.30
N PRO A 72 11.70 1.70 9.91
CA PRO A 72 11.60 0.33 10.41
C PRO A 72 10.43 0.17 11.41
N GLY A 73 9.59 -0.84 11.21
CA GLY A 73 8.37 -1.06 11.98
C GLY A 73 7.15 -0.29 11.46
N ILE A 74 7.20 0.26 10.24
CA ILE A 74 6.07 0.99 9.64
C ILE A 74 4.80 0.14 9.61
N GLY A 75 3.66 0.80 9.88
CA GLY A 75 2.33 0.23 9.71
C GLY A 75 1.71 0.60 8.37
N ILE A 76 0.98 -0.32 7.77
CA ILE A 76 0.20 -0.10 6.55
C ILE A 76 -1.28 -0.10 6.91
N LEU A 77 -1.99 0.97 6.55
CA LEU A 77 -3.45 1.01 6.52
C LEU A 77 -3.91 0.84 5.07
N GLN A 78 -4.55 -0.28 4.77
CA GLN A 78 -5.16 -0.55 3.49
C GLN A 78 -6.67 -0.35 3.59
N ILE A 79 -7.21 0.52 2.74
CA ILE A 79 -8.65 0.69 2.57
C ILE A 79 -9.02 0.12 1.21
N ASP A 80 -9.58 -1.08 1.20
CA ASP A 80 -9.85 -1.82 -0.04
C ASP A 80 -11.00 -2.82 0.15
N ALA A 81 -11.68 -3.15 -0.95
CA ALA A 81 -12.58 -4.29 -1.02
C ALA A 81 -11.88 -5.63 -0.94
N HIS A 82 -10.66 -5.70 -1.47
CA HIS A 82 -9.87 -6.91 -1.67
C HIS A 82 -8.69 -6.96 -0.70
N PRO A 83 -8.34 -8.15 -0.20
CA PRO A 83 -7.21 -8.26 0.71
C PRO A 83 -5.85 -8.10 0.02
N ASP A 84 -5.74 -8.43 -1.27
CA ASP A 84 -4.50 -8.39 -2.04
C ASP A 84 -3.31 -9.16 -1.41
N LEU A 85 -3.65 -10.26 -0.73
CA LEU A 85 -2.72 -11.12 0.01
C LEU A 85 -2.42 -12.45 -0.69
N ARG A 86 -2.75 -12.61 -1.98
CA ARG A 86 -2.42 -13.84 -2.72
C ARG A 86 -0.91 -13.93 -2.90
N ASP A 87 -0.35 -15.14 -2.83
CA ASP A 87 1.08 -15.32 -3.14
C ASP A 87 1.38 -15.12 -4.63
N GLY A 88 0.45 -15.50 -5.51
CA GLY A 88 0.50 -15.23 -6.95
C GLY A 88 -0.88 -15.27 -7.58
N TYR A 89 -1.04 -14.56 -8.69
CA TYR A 89 -2.28 -14.47 -9.46
C TYR A 89 -1.95 -14.28 -10.96
N GLU A 90 -2.66 -14.98 -11.84
CA GLU A 90 -2.48 -14.89 -13.30
C GLU A 90 -1.02 -15.03 -13.78
N GLY A 91 -0.23 -15.85 -13.09
CA GLY A 91 1.18 -16.11 -13.45
C GLY A 91 2.19 -15.09 -12.93
N THR A 92 1.78 -14.11 -12.11
CA THR A 92 2.68 -13.14 -11.47
C THR A 92 2.50 -13.05 -9.96
N ARG A 93 3.59 -12.75 -9.24
CA ARG A 93 3.60 -12.46 -7.79
C ARG A 93 3.45 -10.97 -7.47
N PHE A 94 3.44 -10.12 -8.50
CA PHE A 94 3.54 -8.67 -8.37
C PHE A 94 2.32 -7.90 -8.89
N GLY A 95 1.26 -8.59 -9.33
CA GLY A 95 0.00 -7.96 -9.75
C GLY A 95 -0.83 -7.41 -8.58
N HIS A 96 -1.93 -6.70 -8.89
CA HIS A 96 -2.81 -6.07 -7.89
C HIS A 96 -3.18 -6.98 -6.73
N GLY A 97 -3.62 -8.21 -7.00
CA GLY A 97 -4.13 -9.14 -5.97
C GLY A 97 -3.07 -9.72 -5.04
N CYS A 98 -1.80 -9.34 -5.19
CA CYS A 98 -0.67 -9.88 -4.44
C CYS A 98 0.12 -8.80 -3.67
N VAL A 99 -0.20 -7.52 -3.85
CA VAL A 99 0.68 -6.40 -3.45
C VAL A 99 0.90 -6.35 -1.94
N MET A 100 -0.11 -6.64 -1.13
CA MET A 100 0.02 -6.60 0.33
C MET A 100 0.76 -7.81 0.87
N ARG A 101 0.70 -8.96 0.18
CA ARG A 101 1.58 -10.08 0.53
C ARG A 101 3.04 -9.71 0.28
N ARG A 102 3.35 -9.04 -0.85
CA ARG A 102 4.70 -8.53 -1.13
C ARG A 102 5.16 -7.48 -0.13
N ALA A 103 4.25 -6.65 0.37
CA ALA A 103 4.57 -5.69 1.42
C ALA A 103 4.91 -6.38 2.74
N LEU A 104 4.20 -7.46 3.11
CA LEU A 104 4.49 -8.26 4.31
C LEU A 104 5.78 -9.09 4.21
N ASP A 105 6.27 -9.36 2.99
CA ASP A 105 7.60 -9.97 2.79
C ASP A 105 8.75 -9.01 3.19
N LEU A 106 8.47 -7.71 3.40
CA LEU A 106 9.45 -6.73 3.86
C LEU A 106 9.62 -6.80 5.39
N PRO A 107 10.83 -7.09 5.91
CA PRO A 107 11.04 -7.21 7.35
C PRO A 107 10.82 -5.90 8.11
N GLU A 108 10.88 -4.76 7.43
CA GLU A 108 10.63 -3.44 8.02
C GLU A 108 9.14 -3.14 8.21
N VAL A 109 8.23 -3.90 7.59
CA VAL A 109 6.79 -3.71 7.77
C VAL A 109 6.35 -4.41 9.04
N GLY A 110 5.94 -3.63 10.05
CA GLY A 110 5.57 -4.15 11.37
C GLY A 110 4.10 -4.56 11.48
N ARG A 111 3.21 -3.97 10.67
CA ARG A 111 1.77 -4.24 10.76
C ARG A 111 1.05 -3.92 9.45
N LEU A 112 0.04 -4.72 9.13
CA LEU A 112 -0.99 -4.42 8.13
C LEU A 112 -2.36 -4.36 8.80
N VAL A 113 -3.10 -3.29 8.57
CA VAL A 113 -4.50 -3.12 8.97
C VAL A 113 -5.34 -2.94 7.71
N GLN A 114 -6.37 -3.77 7.55
CA GLN A 114 -7.23 -3.75 6.37
C GLN A 114 -8.65 -3.35 6.75
N VAL A 115 -9.23 -2.40 6.03
CA VAL A 115 -10.57 -1.85 6.27
C VAL A 115 -11.37 -1.85 4.98
N GLY A 116 -12.64 -2.26 5.04
CA GLY A 116 -13.56 -2.28 3.89
C GLY A 116 -13.58 -3.58 3.10
N LEU A 117 -12.89 -4.62 3.59
CA LEU A 117 -12.85 -5.94 2.99
C LEU A 117 -14.27 -6.51 2.85
N ARG A 118 -14.61 -6.89 1.62
CA ARG A 118 -15.90 -7.51 1.26
C ARG A 118 -15.74 -8.60 0.21
N ARG A 119 -14.51 -9.10 0.10
CA ARG A 119 -14.09 -10.20 -0.74
C ARG A 119 -13.35 -11.20 0.14
N GLU A 120 -13.55 -12.48 -0.16
CA GLU A 120 -13.03 -13.55 0.65
C GLU A 120 -11.50 -13.64 0.55
N LEU A 121 -10.87 -13.92 1.69
CA LEU A 121 -9.44 -14.25 1.80
C LEU A 121 -9.13 -15.63 1.20
N GLY A 122 -10.12 -16.53 1.11
CA GLY A 122 -9.95 -17.89 0.60
C GLY A 122 -8.86 -18.65 1.36
N ALA A 123 -8.00 -19.37 0.62
CA ALA A 123 -6.88 -20.14 1.19
C ALA A 123 -5.90 -19.30 2.03
N VAL A 124 -5.82 -17.99 1.78
CA VAL A 124 -4.95 -17.08 2.54
C VAL A 124 -5.45 -16.90 3.98
N PHE A 125 -6.75 -17.11 4.23
CA PHE A 125 -7.32 -17.01 5.57
C PHE A 125 -6.72 -18.06 6.51
N GLU A 126 -6.72 -19.33 6.10
CA GLU A 126 -6.18 -20.42 6.91
C GLU A 126 -4.68 -20.27 7.14
N GLU A 127 -3.94 -19.76 6.15
CA GLU A 127 -2.50 -19.50 6.28
C GLU A 127 -2.22 -18.43 7.34
N LEU A 128 -2.98 -17.33 7.35
CA LEU A 128 -2.72 -16.19 8.23
C LEU A 128 -3.30 -16.35 9.64
N PHE A 129 -4.45 -17.02 9.76
CA PHE A 129 -5.20 -17.10 11.01
C PHE A 129 -5.29 -18.52 11.58
N GLY A 130 -4.77 -19.53 10.86
CA GLY A 130 -4.85 -20.93 11.25
C GLY A 130 -6.27 -21.50 11.21
N PRO A 131 -6.44 -22.80 11.52
CA PRO A 131 -7.75 -23.48 11.53
C PRO A 131 -8.71 -22.94 12.60
N THR A 132 -8.23 -22.12 13.54
CA THR A 132 -9.02 -21.51 14.62
C THR A 132 -9.23 -20.00 14.45
N GLY A 133 -8.80 -19.43 13.31
CA GLY A 133 -9.01 -18.02 13.01
C GLY A 133 -10.50 -17.69 13.10
N ALA A 134 -10.86 -16.81 14.04
CA ALA A 134 -12.22 -16.47 14.39
C ALA A 134 -13.12 -16.38 13.14
N ALA A 135 -14.23 -17.12 13.17
CA ALA A 135 -15.23 -17.17 12.13
C ALA A 135 -15.42 -15.78 11.48
N SER A 136 -15.46 -15.74 10.14
CA SER A 136 -15.99 -14.59 9.41
C SER A 136 -17.16 -14.02 10.21
N PRO A 137 -17.16 -12.73 10.59
CA PRO A 137 -18.34 -12.16 11.19
C PRO A 137 -19.43 -12.34 10.14
N ALA A 138 -20.38 -13.22 10.41
CA ALA A 138 -21.60 -13.30 9.65
C ALA A 138 -22.30 -11.98 9.93
N TRP A 139 -22.03 -10.98 9.11
CA TRP A 139 -22.89 -9.80 9.01
C TRP A 139 -24.17 -10.30 8.35
N SER A 140 -25.07 -10.87 9.16
CA SER A 140 -26.44 -11.12 8.77
C SER A 140 -27.10 -9.77 8.52
N ALA A 141 -27.53 -9.57 7.27
CA ALA A 141 -28.37 -8.44 6.86
C ALA A 141 -29.71 -8.42 7.61
#